data_AF-A0A2M7SPF3-F1
#
_entry.id   AF-A0A2M7SPF3-F1
#
_cell.length_a   1.000
_cell.length_b   1.000
_cell.length_c   1.000
_cell.angle_alpha   90.00
_cell.angle_beta   90.00
_cell.angle_gamma   90.00
#
_symmetry.space_group_name_H-M   'P 1'
#
loop_
_entity.id
_entity.type
_entity.pdbx_description
1 polymer ?
#
loop_
_entity_poly.entity_id
_entity_poly.type
_entity_poly.pdbx_seq_one_letter_code
_entity_poly.pdbx_strand_id
1 'polypeptide(L)'
;WDVRFLAVFFAIALFSLLTSGVTWREMRRPFLFIGGFIVIYTFLTFLTGRGGEEAYKVEHLINKLAAPFMIFGWRPTLTITVERSFFAVSQLARVFSIAIMTILIPYTLNPSLYGVTFRGLGFPDKIAYAMDLTMRFIPTFGRDFQLTMDAQRARGYELEKISGGIIEQVRKLGPLIVPVTIHAIIGSEDIIDAMDLRAFGVGPRTWLEELHYQRRDRVLIAAGIVLLAASLTLLMFGYGGFWVPEALLRLAGG
;
A
#
# COMPACT_ATOMS: atom_id res chain seq x y z
N TRP A 1 17.31 -3.72 11.35
CA TRP A 1 17.38 -2.31 11.75
C TRP A 1 18.72 -1.66 11.41
N ASP A 2 19.69 -2.41 10.92
CA ASP A 2 20.93 -1.86 10.41
C ASP A 2 20.70 -0.99 9.15
N VAL A 3 21.05 0.29 9.24
CA VAL A 3 20.91 1.26 8.15
C VAL A 3 21.67 0.83 6.89
N ARG A 4 22.80 0.13 7.02
CA ARG A 4 23.65 -0.23 5.88
C ARG A 4 22.95 -1.21 4.96
N PHE A 5 22.31 -2.23 5.52
CA PHE A 5 21.50 -3.17 4.75
C PHE A 5 20.23 -2.50 4.22
N LEU A 6 19.55 -1.69 5.05
CA LEU A 6 18.36 -0.95 4.64
C LEU A 6 18.63 0.05 3.50
N ALA A 7 19.81 0.65 3.44
CA ALA A 7 20.22 1.55 2.37
C ALA A 7 20.29 0.83 1.01
N VAL A 8 20.67 -0.45 0.97
CA VAL A 8 20.65 -1.26 -0.25
C VAL A 8 19.21 -1.44 -0.75
N PHE A 9 18.28 -1.80 0.15
CA PHE A 9 16.86 -1.92 -0.20
C PHE A 9 16.28 -0.58 -0.65
N PHE A 10 16.66 0.52 0.00
CA PHE A 10 16.23 1.86 -0.37
C PHE A 10 16.77 2.28 -1.74
N ALA A 11 18.03 1.95 -2.04
CA ALA A 11 18.62 2.20 -3.35
C ALA A 11 17.92 1.40 -4.46
N ILE A 12 17.61 0.12 -4.22
CA ILE A 12 16.81 -0.70 -5.15
C ILE A 12 15.43 -0.06 -5.33
N ALA A 13 14.80 0.38 -4.24
CA ALA A 13 13.48 0.96 -4.30
C ALA A 13 13.46 2.25 -5.14
N LEU A 14 14.45 3.11 -4.92
CA LEU A 14 14.63 4.35 -5.68
C LEU A 14 14.97 4.06 -7.15
N PHE A 15 15.84 3.08 -7.42
CA PHE A 15 16.17 2.67 -8.77
C PHE A 15 14.90 2.24 -9.53
N SER A 16 14.09 1.35 -8.96
CA SER A 16 12.83 0.92 -9.57
C SER A 16 11.88 2.08 -9.80
N LEU A 17 11.76 3.02 -8.86
CA LEU A 17 10.95 4.23 -9.01
C LEU A 17 11.39 5.05 -10.23
N LEU A 18 12.68 5.31 -10.34
CA LEU A 18 13.26 6.09 -11.43
C LEU A 18 13.14 5.38 -12.79
N THR A 19 13.23 4.04 -12.82
CA THR A 19 13.10 3.25 -14.05
C THR A 19 11.66 2.88 -14.42
N SER A 20 10.69 3.11 -13.53
CA SER A 20 9.30 2.66 -13.72
C SER A 20 8.57 3.32 -14.88
N GLY A 21 9.04 4.49 -15.33
CA GLY A 21 8.35 5.30 -16.35
C GLY A 21 7.07 5.97 -15.85
N VAL A 22 6.71 5.79 -14.57
CA VAL A 22 5.50 6.41 -13.98
C VAL A 22 5.74 7.90 -13.80
N THR A 23 4.76 8.72 -14.22
CA THR A 23 4.92 10.17 -14.16
C THR A 23 4.73 10.67 -12.72
N TRP A 24 5.53 11.67 -12.30
CA TRP A 24 5.38 12.29 -10.98
C TRP A 24 3.96 12.82 -10.73
N ARG A 25 3.26 13.24 -11.80
CA ARG A 25 1.89 13.75 -11.73
C ARG A 25 0.89 12.69 -11.23
N GLU A 26 1.09 11.43 -11.61
CA GLU A 26 0.26 10.30 -11.19
C GLU A 26 0.53 9.93 -9.74
N MET A 27 1.80 9.92 -9.32
CA MET A 27 2.21 9.43 -8.00
C MET A 27 2.20 10.48 -6.89
N ARG A 28 2.18 11.79 -7.22
CA ARG A 28 2.35 12.87 -6.21
C ARG A 28 1.37 12.76 -5.03
N ARG A 29 0.12 12.38 -5.28
CA ARG A 29 -0.92 12.33 -4.23
C ARG A 29 -0.66 11.19 -3.24
N PRO A 30 -0.52 9.92 -3.68
CA PRO A 30 -0.10 8.84 -2.79
C PRO A 30 1.23 9.12 -2.10
N PHE A 31 2.22 9.64 -2.83
CA PHE A 31 3.55 9.90 -2.28
C PHE A 31 3.54 10.96 -1.18
N LEU A 32 2.80 12.06 -1.37
CA LEU A 32 2.65 13.09 -0.34
C LEU A 32 1.85 12.58 0.87
N PHE A 33 0.78 11.82 0.64
CA PHE A 33 -0.04 11.28 1.73
C PHE A 33 0.73 10.26 2.56
N ILE A 34 1.29 9.24 1.91
CA ILE A 34 2.03 8.17 2.58
C ILE A 34 3.34 8.70 3.14
N GLY A 35 4.09 9.50 2.38
CA GLY A 35 5.33 10.12 2.83
C GLY A 35 5.11 11.04 4.04
N GLY A 36 4.05 11.85 4.02
CA GLY A 36 3.66 12.66 5.17
C GLY A 36 3.33 11.82 6.39
N PHE A 37 2.55 10.75 6.23
CA PHE A 37 2.24 9.82 7.31
C PHE A 37 3.50 9.14 7.88
N ILE A 38 4.43 8.70 7.03
CA ILE A 38 5.70 8.08 7.45
C ILE A 38 6.56 9.07 8.26
N VAL A 39 6.65 10.32 7.81
CA VAL A 39 7.41 11.37 8.51
C VAL A 39 6.78 11.66 9.87
N ILE A 40 5.46 11.85 9.94
CA ILE A 40 4.74 12.08 11.20
C ILE A 40 4.89 10.88 12.13
N TYR A 41 4.66 9.66 11.63
CA TYR A 41 4.80 8.44 12.41
C TYR A 41 6.22 8.26 12.96
N THR A 42 7.24 8.50 12.13
CA THR A 42 8.64 8.42 12.57
C THR A 42 8.98 9.52 13.58
N PHE A 43 8.47 10.74 13.38
CA PHE A 43 8.64 11.84 14.31
C PHE A 43 7.98 11.55 15.68
N LEU A 44 6.76 11.01 15.69
CA LEU A 44 6.09 10.59 16.92
C LEU A 44 6.84 9.45 17.62
N THR A 45 7.38 8.51 16.84
CA THR A 45 8.19 7.41 17.37
C THR A 45 9.49 7.94 17.99
N PHE A 46 10.12 8.92 17.36
CA PHE A 46 11.31 9.62 17.88
C PHE A 46 11.00 10.40 19.17
N LEU A 47 9.89 11.15 19.20
CA LEU A 47 9.44 11.95 20.34
C LEU A 47 9.11 11.08 21.56
N THR A 48 8.45 9.95 21.34
CA THR A 48 8.00 9.06 22.42
C THR A 48 9.10 8.12 22.91
N GLY A 49 10.14 7.87 22.12
CA GLY A 49 11.21 6.91 22.44
C GLY A 49 10.75 5.44 22.45
N ARG A 50 9.44 5.18 22.48
CA ARG A 50 8.82 3.85 22.62
C ARG A 50 9.09 2.90 21.47
N GLY A 51 9.41 3.41 20.27
CA GLY A 51 9.76 2.52 19.15
C GLY A 51 11.11 1.84 19.30
N GLY A 52 12.00 2.37 20.15
CA GLY A 52 13.37 1.90 20.30
C GLY A 52 13.62 0.93 21.46
N GLU A 53 12.65 0.72 22.35
CA GLU A 53 12.80 -0.13 23.55
C GLU A 53 13.15 -1.59 23.20
N GLU A 54 12.70 -2.09 22.04
CA GLU A 54 13.07 -3.41 21.52
C GLU A 54 14.40 -3.41 20.75
N ALA A 55 14.85 -2.25 20.27
CA ALA A 55 15.97 -2.12 19.34
C ALA A 55 17.30 -1.77 20.02
N TYR A 56 17.28 -1.00 21.11
CA TYR A 56 18.48 -0.64 21.87
C TYR A 56 18.17 -0.54 23.38
N LYS A 57 19.08 -1.07 24.20
CA LYS A 57 18.94 -1.08 25.67
C LYS A 57 19.76 0.01 26.38
N VAL A 58 20.69 0.64 25.67
CA VAL A 58 21.57 1.69 26.18
C VAL A 58 21.33 2.94 25.34
N GLU A 59 21.15 4.08 26.00
CA GLU A 59 20.92 5.38 25.36
C GLU A 59 22.07 6.33 25.69
N HIS A 60 22.76 6.84 24.66
CA HIS A 60 23.77 7.88 24.81
C HIS A 60 23.14 9.25 24.51
N LEU A 61 23.08 10.09 25.53
CA LEU A 61 22.39 11.37 25.49
C LEU A 61 23.23 12.42 24.76
N ILE A 62 22.65 12.99 23.69
CA ILE A 62 23.22 14.16 23.01
C ILE A 62 22.69 15.44 23.68
N ASN A 63 21.37 15.52 23.91
CA ASN A 63 20.76 16.68 24.54
C ASN A 63 19.43 16.30 25.24
N LYS A 64 19.14 16.95 26.38
CA LYS A 64 17.85 16.84 27.07
C LYS A 64 17.14 18.17 26.99
N LEU A 65 16.15 18.28 26.11
CA LEU A 65 15.29 19.45 26.02
C LEU A 65 14.06 19.22 26.89
N ALA A 66 14.08 19.79 28.09
CA ALA A 66 12.90 19.86 28.95
C ALA A 66 12.03 21.05 28.51
N ALA A 67 10.76 20.82 28.21
CA ALA A 67 9.84 21.90 27.90
C ALA A 67 9.67 22.81 29.14
N PRO A 68 9.61 24.14 28.97
CA PRO A 68 9.48 25.08 30.09
C PRO A 68 8.10 25.07 30.75
N PHE A 69 7.13 24.33 30.18
CA PHE A 69 5.76 24.24 30.67
C PHE A 69 5.47 22.85 31.23
N MET A 70 4.65 22.81 32.29
CA MET A 70 4.13 21.58 32.88
C MET A 70 2.70 21.36 32.37
N ILE A 71 2.43 20.19 31.79
CA ILE A 71 1.08 19.78 31.41
C ILE A 71 0.63 18.71 32.41
N PHE A 72 -0.43 18.95 33.18
CA PHE A 72 -1.00 17.98 34.14
C PHE A 72 0.06 17.34 35.09
N GLY A 73 1.04 18.12 35.55
CA GLY A 73 2.12 17.62 36.43
C GLY A 73 3.22 16.81 35.71
N TRP A 74 3.09 16.58 34.41
CA TRP A 74 4.12 15.97 33.56
C TRP A 74 4.96 17.06 32.88
N ARG A 75 6.29 16.90 32.92
CA ARG A 75 7.23 17.71 32.12
C ARG A 75 7.55 16.93 30.85
N PRO A 76 7.12 17.40 29.67
CA PRO A 76 7.59 16.83 28.42
C PRO A 76 9.11 16.97 28.36
N THR A 77 9.82 15.86 28.43
CA THR A 77 11.27 15.82 28.27
C THR A 77 11.58 15.14 26.95
N LEU A 78 12.13 15.90 26.02
CA LEU A 78 12.65 15.39 24.76
C LEU A 78 14.10 14.97 25.01
N THR A 79 14.31 13.67 25.24
CA THR A 79 15.66 13.09 25.28
C THR A 79 16.08 12.75 23.86
N ILE A 80 17.00 13.55 23.30
CA ILE A 80 17.61 13.29 22.00
C ILE A 80 18.85 12.44 22.23
N THR A 81 18.80 11.20 21.76
CA THR A 81 19.91 10.23 21.85
C THR A 81 20.40 9.88 20.45
N VAL A 82 21.64 9.42 20.36
CA VAL A 82 22.22 8.95 19.09
C VAL A 82 21.38 7.80 18.55
N GLU A 83 20.97 6.90 19.44
CA GLU A 83 20.18 5.71 19.13
C GLU A 83 18.80 6.08 18.59
N ARG A 84 18.07 7.00 19.24
CA ARG A 84 16.75 7.46 18.75
C ARG A 84 16.84 8.08 17.37
N SER A 85 17.89 8.84 17.12
CA SER A 85 18.12 9.51 15.83
C SER A 85 18.43 8.51 14.73
N PHE A 86 19.34 7.55 14.99
CA PHE A 86 19.66 6.49 14.03
C PHE A 86 18.51 5.52 13.81
N PHE A 87 17.71 5.25 14.84
CA PHE A 87 16.50 4.47 14.73
C PHE A 87 15.47 5.16 13.83
N ALA A 88 15.28 6.48 13.99
CA ALA A 88 14.43 7.26 13.09
C ALA A 88 14.92 7.20 11.63
N VAL A 89 16.22 7.36 11.38
CA VAL A 89 16.80 7.21 10.03
C VAL A 89 16.58 5.81 9.47
N SER A 90 16.81 4.77 10.27
CA SER A 90 16.57 3.37 9.90
C SER A 90 15.10 3.14 9.54
N GLN A 91 14.19 3.70 10.33
CA GLN A 91 12.76 3.60 10.13
C GLN A 91 12.31 4.31 8.86
N LEU A 92 12.83 5.52 8.60
CA LEU A 92 12.58 6.23 7.35
C LEU A 92 13.04 5.40 6.16
N ALA A 93 14.29 4.94 6.14
CA ALA A 93 14.82 4.13 5.05
C ALA A 93 13.96 2.87 4.82
N ARG A 94 13.61 2.15 5.88
CA ARG A 94 12.81 0.93 5.80
C ARG A 94 11.41 1.19 5.25
N VAL A 95 10.66 2.09 5.89
CA VAL A 95 9.24 2.30 5.58
C VAL A 95 9.08 3.03 4.24
N PHE A 96 9.98 3.96 3.89
CA PHE A 96 9.97 4.55 2.55
C PHE A 96 10.31 3.54 1.46
N SER A 97 11.25 2.62 1.67
CA SER A 97 11.55 1.56 0.68
C SER A 97 10.31 0.74 0.35
N ILE A 98 9.59 0.31 1.40
CA ILE A 98 8.34 -0.44 1.27
C ILE A 98 7.27 0.42 0.58
N ALA A 99 7.11 1.67 1.00
CA ALA A 99 6.11 2.56 0.43
C ALA A 99 6.33 2.81 -1.06
N ILE A 100 7.57 3.04 -1.50
CA ILE A 100 7.90 3.23 -2.91
C ILE A 100 7.49 2.01 -3.73
N MET A 101 7.86 0.80 -3.29
CA MET A 101 7.46 -0.45 -3.97
C MET A 101 5.94 -0.58 -4.03
N THR A 102 5.24 -0.38 -2.92
CA THR A 102 3.78 -0.52 -2.84
C THR A 102 3.05 0.49 -3.72
N ILE A 103 3.52 1.75 -3.78
CA ILE A 103 2.89 2.78 -4.62
C ILE A 103 3.01 2.42 -6.10
N LEU A 104 4.07 1.75 -6.54
CA LEU A 104 4.26 1.40 -7.96
C LEU A 104 3.32 0.28 -8.45
N ILE A 105 2.86 -0.61 -7.57
CA ILE A 105 2.08 -1.80 -7.96
C ILE A 105 0.82 -1.43 -8.77
N PRO A 106 -0.04 -0.49 -8.32
CA PRO A 106 -1.27 -0.16 -9.05
C PRO A 106 -1.04 0.51 -10.41
N TYR A 107 0.13 1.13 -10.63
CA TYR A 107 0.45 1.82 -11.90
C TYR A 107 1.14 0.91 -12.92
N THR A 108 1.65 -0.24 -12.47
CA THR A 108 2.42 -1.17 -13.31
C THR A 108 1.66 -2.45 -13.67
N LEU A 109 0.50 -2.67 -13.04
CA LEU A 109 -0.39 -3.79 -13.33
C LEU A 109 -1.60 -3.34 -14.14
N ASN A 110 -1.90 -4.08 -15.22
CA ASN A 110 -3.14 -3.89 -15.97
C ASN A 110 -4.26 -4.75 -15.33
N PRO A 111 -5.34 -4.15 -14.78
CA PRO A 111 -6.43 -4.89 -14.17
C PRO A 111 -7.16 -5.85 -15.12
N SER A 112 -7.11 -5.61 -16.44
CA SER A 112 -7.74 -6.51 -17.42
C SER A 112 -7.08 -7.88 -17.51
N LEU A 113 -5.86 -8.02 -16.97
CA LEU A 113 -5.08 -9.27 -17.01
C LEU A 113 -5.26 -10.12 -15.74
N TYR A 114 -6.07 -9.67 -14.77
CA TYR A 114 -6.20 -10.34 -13.48
C TYR A 114 -6.78 -11.75 -13.58
N GLY A 115 -7.78 -11.99 -14.44
CA GLY A 115 -8.33 -13.34 -14.62
C GLY A 115 -7.32 -14.31 -15.21
N VAL A 116 -6.64 -13.93 -16.29
CA VAL A 116 -5.56 -14.74 -16.91
C VAL A 116 -4.41 -14.98 -15.92
N THR A 117 -4.06 -13.98 -15.11
CA THR A 117 -3.02 -14.11 -14.07
C THR A 117 -3.44 -15.14 -13.02
N PHE A 118 -4.66 -15.09 -12.50
CA PHE A 118 -5.15 -16.06 -11.53
C PHE A 118 -5.27 -17.47 -12.11
N ARG A 119 -5.67 -17.59 -13.38
CA ARG A 119 -5.60 -18.88 -14.07
C ARG A 119 -4.16 -19.41 -14.13
N GLY A 120 -3.20 -18.56 -14.49
CA GLY A 120 -1.78 -18.91 -14.52
C GLY A 120 -1.20 -19.31 -13.17
N LEU A 121 -1.74 -18.77 -12.07
CA LEU A 121 -1.42 -19.17 -10.69
C LEU A 121 -2.07 -20.50 -10.26
N GLY A 122 -2.89 -21.11 -11.11
CA GLY A 122 -3.54 -22.39 -10.84
C GLY A 122 -4.93 -22.31 -10.19
N PHE A 123 -5.54 -21.11 -10.12
CA PHE A 123 -6.90 -20.99 -9.60
C PHE A 123 -7.93 -21.63 -10.56
N PRO A 124 -9.08 -22.11 -10.04
CA PRO A 124 -10.19 -22.59 -10.85
C PRO A 124 -10.68 -21.54 -11.86
N ASP A 125 -11.10 -21.99 -13.05
CA ASP A 125 -11.60 -21.10 -14.11
C ASP A 125 -12.76 -20.21 -13.66
N LYS A 126 -13.57 -20.66 -12.69
CA LYS A 126 -14.65 -19.86 -12.09
C LYS A 126 -14.13 -18.62 -11.37
N ILE A 127 -13.03 -18.76 -10.62
CA ILE A 127 -12.41 -17.63 -9.87
C ILE A 127 -11.73 -16.68 -10.85
N ALA A 128 -10.96 -17.21 -11.80
CA ALA A 128 -10.30 -16.43 -12.83
C ALA A 128 -11.32 -15.62 -13.67
N TYR A 129 -12.40 -16.25 -14.12
CA TYR A 129 -13.47 -15.58 -14.86
C TYR A 129 -14.22 -14.53 -14.02
N ALA A 130 -14.54 -14.84 -12.76
CA ALA A 130 -15.20 -13.88 -11.89
C ALA A 130 -14.39 -12.59 -11.73
N MET A 131 -13.06 -12.70 -11.71
CA MET A 131 -12.16 -11.55 -11.62
C MET A 131 -12.14 -10.73 -12.91
N ASP A 132 -12.06 -11.36 -14.08
CA ASP A 132 -12.20 -10.66 -15.37
C ASP A 132 -13.54 -9.92 -15.48
N LEU A 133 -14.62 -10.60 -15.07
CA LEU A 133 -15.96 -10.05 -15.10
C LEU A 133 -16.09 -8.86 -14.15
N THR A 134 -15.53 -8.97 -12.94
CA THR A 134 -15.51 -7.88 -11.96
C THR A 134 -14.78 -6.65 -12.53
N MET A 135 -13.57 -6.83 -13.06
CA MET A 135 -12.79 -5.71 -13.61
C MET A 135 -13.48 -5.04 -14.80
N ARG A 136 -14.21 -5.83 -15.61
CA ARG A 136 -15.04 -5.31 -16.71
C ARG A 136 -16.25 -4.51 -16.23
N PHE A 137 -16.87 -4.89 -15.12
CA PHE A 137 -18.08 -4.22 -14.62
C PHE A 137 -17.83 -3.02 -13.73
N ILE A 138 -16.65 -2.89 -13.11
CA ILE A 138 -16.31 -1.68 -12.33
C ILE A 138 -16.56 -0.37 -13.13
N PRO A 139 -16.09 -0.21 -14.38
CA PRO A 139 -16.38 0.98 -15.17
C PRO A 139 -17.86 1.18 -15.50
N THR A 140 -18.59 0.09 -15.77
CA THR A 140 -20.03 0.14 -16.06
C THR A 140 -20.82 0.58 -14.83
N PHE A 141 -20.55 -0.01 -13.67
CA PHE A 141 -21.17 0.38 -12.41
C PHE A 141 -20.86 1.83 -12.02
N GLY A 142 -19.65 2.31 -12.28
CA GLY A 142 -19.32 3.72 -12.10
C GLY A 142 -20.17 4.65 -12.98
N ARG A 143 -20.44 4.26 -14.22
CA ARG A 143 -21.31 4.99 -15.14
C ARG A 143 -22.77 4.96 -14.70
N ASP A 144 -23.28 3.80 -14.32
CA ASP A 144 -24.66 3.63 -13.86
C ASP A 144 -24.92 4.39 -12.56
N PHE A 145 -23.92 4.42 -11.67
CA PHE A 145 -23.95 5.26 -10.48
C PHE A 145 -24.01 6.74 -10.83
N GLN A 146 -23.20 7.21 -11.80
CA GLN A 146 -23.23 8.60 -12.23
C GLN A 146 -24.54 8.98 -12.90
N LEU A 147 -25.10 8.11 -13.76
CA LEU A 147 -26.41 8.32 -14.38
C LEU A 147 -27.52 8.38 -13.34
N THR A 148 -27.49 7.49 -12.35
CA THR A 148 -28.45 7.49 -11.24
C THR A 148 -28.31 8.76 -10.40
N MET A 149 -27.08 9.19 -10.11
CA MET A 149 -26.78 10.45 -9.41
C MET A 149 -27.42 11.64 -10.12
N ASP A 150 -27.22 11.75 -11.44
CA ASP A 150 -27.75 12.86 -12.23
C ASP A 150 -29.28 12.81 -12.37
N ALA A 151 -29.87 11.62 -12.47
CA ALA A 151 -31.32 11.43 -12.43
C ALA A 151 -31.94 11.83 -11.09
N GLN A 152 -31.31 11.49 -9.96
CA GLN A 152 -31.78 11.92 -8.64
C GLN A 152 -31.63 13.42 -8.44
N ARG A 153 -30.54 14.04 -8.93
CA ARG A 153 -30.37 15.50 -8.95
C ARG A 153 -31.49 16.19 -9.72
N ALA A 154 -31.87 15.67 -10.89
CA ALA A 154 -32.99 16.20 -11.67
C ALA A 154 -34.34 16.11 -10.95
N ARG A 155 -34.50 15.14 -10.03
CA ARG A 155 -35.67 14.99 -9.15
C ARG A 155 -35.61 15.88 -7.90
N GLY A 156 -34.62 16.77 -7.79
CA GLY A 156 -34.44 17.67 -6.66
C GLY A 156 -33.73 17.04 -5.45
N TYR A 157 -33.07 15.89 -5.63
CA TYR A 157 -32.31 15.26 -4.56
C TYR A 157 -30.96 15.97 -4.34
N GLU A 158 -30.80 16.65 -3.21
CA GLU A 158 -29.57 17.36 -2.87
C GLU A 158 -28.46 16.39 -2.41
N LEU A 159 -27.43 16.24 -3.26
CA LEU A 159 -26.32 15.29 -3.05
C LEU A 159 -25.00 15.97 -2.64
N GLU A 160 -24.91 17.29 -2.79
CA GLU A 160 -23.67 18.05 -2.54
C GLU A 160 -23.43 18.35 -1.05
N LYS A 161 -24.47 18.29 -0.22
CA LYS A 161 -24.40 18.54 1.22
C LYS A 161 -24.86 17.32 1.99
N ILE A 162 -24.10 16.23 1.89
CA ILE A 162 -24.28 15.08 2.79
C ILE A 162 -23.82 15.52 4.19
N SER A 163 -24.71 16.19 4.92
CA SER A 163 -24.55 16.59 6.31
C SER A 163 -25.27 15.61 7.24
N GLY A 164 -24.89 15.59 8.51
CA GLY A 164 -25.47 14.72 9.53
C GLY A 164 -24.54 13.59 9.98
N GLY A 165 -25.03 12.77 10.92
CA GLY A 165 -24.29 11.61 11.45
C GLY A 165 -24.19 10.46 10.44
N ILE A 166 -23.28 9.51 10.65
CA ILE A 166 -22.98 8.39 9.72
C ILE A 166 -24.24 7.69 9.22
N ILE A 167 -25.19 7.40 10.12
CA ILE A 167 -26.45 6.72 9.78
C ILE A 167 -27.31 7.54 8.81
N GLU A 168 -27.35 8.86 9.01
CA GLU A 168 -28.10 9.78 8.15
C GLU A 168 -27.46 9.87 6.76
N GLN A 169 -26.12 9.86 6.69
CA GLN A 169 -25.39 9.86 5.42
C GLN A 169 -25.66 8.57 4.62
N VAL A 170 -25.64 7.41 5.28
CA VAL A 170 -25.97 6.13 4.64
C VAL A 170 -27.41 6.12 4.13
N ARG A 171 -28.36 6.60 4.95
CA ARG A 171 -29.77 6.72 4.53
C ARG A 171 -29.92 7.64 3.31
N LYS A 172 -29.15 8.72 3.24
CA LYS A 172 -29.13 9.65 2.09
C LYS A 172 -28.53 9.03 0.82
N LEU A 173 -27.71 7.99 0.93
CA LEU A 173 -27.20 7.26 -0.24
C LEU A 173 -28.17 6.18 -0.75
N GLY A 174 -29.20 5.83 0.02
CA GLY A 174 -30.18 4.81 -0.35
C GLY A 174 -30.80 5.00 -1.75
N PRO A 175 -31.28 6.20 -2.12
CA PRO A 175 -31.84 6.48 -3.44
C PRO A 175 -30.87 6.31 -4.62
N LEU A 176 -29.57 6.21 -4.36
CA LEU A 176 -28.53 5.93 -5.35
C LEU A 176 -28.16 4.45 -5.36
N ILE A 177 -27.91 3.88 -4.18
CA ILE A 177 -27.43 2.50 -4.03
C ILE A 177 -28.51 1.52 -4.49
N VAL A 178 -29.77 1.73 -4.09
CA VAL A 178 -30.84 0.78 -4.38
C VAL A 178 -31.06 0.62 -5.90
N PRO A 179 -31.26 1.69 -6.70
CA PRO A 179 -31.44 1.51 -8.15
C PRO A 179 -30.24 0.87 -8.84
N VAL A 180 -29.02 1.32 -8.53
CA VAL A 180 -27.79 0.76 -9.13
C VAL A 180 -27.65 -0.72 -8.80
N THR A 181 -27.97 -1.13 -7.57
CA THR A 181 -27.91 -2.53 -7.15
C THR A 181 -28.93 -3.38 -7.89
N ILE A 182 -30.18 -2.91 -8.03
CA ILE A 182 -31.21 -3.62 -8.78
C ILE A 182 -30.81 -3.75 -10.26
N HIS A 183 -30.31 -2.68 -10.87
CA HIS A 183 -29.79 -2.74 -12.25
C HIS A 183 -28.63 -3.72 -12.40
N ALA A 184 -27.72 -3.79 -11.43
CA ALA A 184 -26.61 -4.75 -11.44
C ALA A 184 -27.10 -6.20 -11.31
N ILE A 185 -28.14 -6.48 -10.52
CA ILE A 185 -28.73 -7.81 -10.39
C ILE A 185 -29.38 -8.24 -11.71
N ILE A 186 -30.25 -7.39 -12.26
CA ILE A 186 -30.94 -7.68 -13.53
C ILE A 186 -29.91 -7.88 -14.66
N GLY A 187 -28.92 -6.98 -14.76
CA GLY A 187 -27.86 -7.14 -15.75
C GLY A 187 -27.08 -8.44 -15.57
N SER A 188 -26.86 -8.88 -14.32
CA SER A 188 -26.20 -10.16 -14.05
C SER A 188 -27.03 -11.35 -14.52
N GLU A 189 -28.37 -11.31 -14.39
CA GLU A 189 -29.27 -12.34 -14.94
C GLU A 189 -29.16 -12.40 -16.47
N ASP A 190 -29.21 -11.24 -17.16
CA ASP A 190 -29.03 -11.17 -18.62
C ASP A 190 -27.68 -11.77 -19.07
N ILE A 191 -26.62 -11.52 -18.28
CA ILE A 191 -25.28 -12.07 -18.55
C ILE A 191 -25.26 -13.57 -18.36
N ILE A 192 -25.89 -14.09 -17.29
CA ILE A 192 -25.96 -15.53 -17.01
C ILE A 192 -26.73 -16.23 -18.12
N ASP A 193 -27.89 -15.71 -18.54
CA ASP A 193 -28.67 -16.26 -19.65
C ASP A 193 -27.85 -16.28 -20.95
N ALA A 194 -27.13 -15.19 -21.24
CA ALA A 194 -26.25 -15.13 -22.41
C ALA A 194 -25.06 -16.10 -22.32
N MET A 195 -24.57 -16.39 -21.11
CA MET A 195 -23.51 -17.37 -20.87
C MET A 195 -24.03 -18.80 -21.06
N ASP A 196 -25.22 -19.11 -20.57
CA ASP A 196 -25.87 -20.41 -20.70
C ASP A 196 -26.19 -20.72 -22.18
N LEU A 197 -26.69 -19.74 -22.93
CA LEU A 197 -26.89 -19.85 -24.38
C LEU A 197 -25.59 -20.13 -25.16
N ARG A 198 -24.43 -19.74 -24.61
CA ARG A 198 -23.10 -20.02 -25.17
C ARG A 198 -22.46 -21.28 -24.59
N ALA A 199 -23.23 -22.10 -23.87
CA ALA A 199 -22.78 -23.32 -23.21
C ALA A 199 -21.57 -23.08 -22.27
N PHE A 200 -21.54 -21.94 -21.59
CA PHE A 200 -20.47 -21.62 -20.65
C PHE A 200 -20.44 -22.64 -19.50
N GLY A 201 -19.29 -23.24 -19.24
CA GLY A 201 -19.11 -24.17 -18.11
C GLY A 201 -19.47 -25.63 -18.38
N VAL A 202 -19.87 -25.99 -19.61
CA VAL A 202 -20.17 -27.38 -20.01
C VAL A 202 -18.90 -28.22 -20.19
N GLY A 203 -17.73 -27.60 -20.36
CA GLY A 203 -16.46 -28.29 -20.57
C GLY A 203 -15.24 -27.48 -20.10
N PRO A 204 -14.01 -28.01 -20.32
CA PRO A 204 -12.78 -27.30 -19.96
C PRO A 204 -12.67 -26.00 -20.78
N ARG A 205 -12.36 -24.91 -20.08
CA ARG A 205 -12.23 -23.59 -20.70
C ARG A 205 -10.84 -23.43 -21.32
N THR A 206 -10.80 -22.94 -22.55
CA THR A 206 -9.58 -22.41 -23.18
C THR A 206 -9.52 -20.90 -23.01
N TRP A 207 -8.33 -20.36 -22.76
CA TRP A 207 -8.10 -18.92 -22.60
C TRP A 207 -7.49 -18.36 -23.88
N LEU A 208 -8.01 -17.23 -24.36
CA LEU A 208 -7.51 -16.62 -25.60
C LEU A 208 -6.21 -15.85 -25.37
N GLU A 209 -6.08 -15.21 -24.22
CA GLU A 209 -4.89 -14.48 -23.83
C GLU A 209 -4.07 -15.32 -22.84
N GLU A 210 -2.78 -15.45 -23.11
CA GLU A 210 -1.84 -16.24 -22.32
C GLU A 210 -0.59 -15.43 -21.97
N LEU A 211 -0.27 -15.36 -20.68
CA LEU A 211 0.89 -14.63 -20.17
C LEU A 211 2.14 -15.52 -20.25
N HIS A 212 3.12 -15.06 -21.04
CA HIS A 212 4.39 -15.76 -21.22
C HIS A 212 5.52 -15.03 -20.52
N TYR A 213 6.22 -15.73 -19.62
CA TYR A 213 7.39 -15.16 -18.94
C TYR A 213 8.50 -14.81 -19.92
N GLN A 214 8.87 -13.54 -19.97
CA GLN A 214 10.02 -13.05 -20.70
C GLN A 214 11.32 -13.33 -19.95
N ARG A 215 12.46 -13.23 -20.64
CA ARG A 215 13.78 -13.39 -20.01
C ARG A 215 14.00 -12.42 -18.85
N ARG A 216 13.51 -11.19 -18.99
CA ARG A 216 13.60 -10.14 -17.95
C ARG A 216 12.86 -10.55 -16.69
N ASP A 217 11.69 -11.14 -16.82
CA ASP A 217 10.89 -11.60 -15.67
C ASP A 217 11.61 -12.70 -14.91
N ARG A 218 12.22 -13.66 -15.63
CA ARG A 218 13.01 -14.73 -15.00
C ARG A 218 14.23 -14.20 -14.26
N VAL A 219 14.93 -13.22 -14.84
CA VAL A 219 16.07 -12.56 -14.19
C VAL A 219 15.62 -11.81 -12.94
N LEU A 220 14.49 -11.11 -12.99
CA LEU A 220 13.94 -10.36 -11.85
C LEU A 220 13.50 -11.29 -10.72
N ILE A 221 12.84 -12.40 -11.04
CA ILE A 221 12.46 -13.44 -10.07
C ILE A 221 13.71 -14.05 -9.41
N ALA A 222 14.71 -14.42 -10.21
CA ALA A 222 15.96 -14.98 -9.69
C ALA A 222 16.69 -13.99 -8.78
N ALA A 223 16.80 -12.72 -9.18
CA ALA A 223 17.39 -11.67 -8.35
C ALA A 223 16.64 -11.48 -7.04
N GLY A 224 15.30 -11.52 -7.06
CA GLY A 224 14.46 -11.44 -5.86
C GLY A 224 14.68 -12.62 -4.90
N ILE A 225 14.74 -13.85 -5.43
CA ILE A 225 15.02 -15.06 -4.63
C ILE A 225 16.41 -14.99 -4.00
N VAL A 226 17.43 -14.60 -4.77
CA VAL A 226 18.81 -14.45 -4.26
C VAL A 226 18.86 -13.40 -3.16
N LEU A 227 18.20 -12.25 -3.35
CA LEU A 227 18.17 -11.18 -2.37
C LEU A 227 17.43 -11.59 -1.08
N LEU A 228 16.32 -12.32 -1.20
CA LEU A 228 15.62 -12.91 -0.05
C LEU A 228 16.53 -13.88 0.71
N ALA A 229 17.14 -14.84 0.01
CA ALA A 229 18.02 -15.84 0.61
C ALA A 229 19.24 -15.19 1.28
N ALA A 230 19.84 -14.18 0.65
CA ALA A 230 20.91 -13.39 1.23
C ALA A 230 20.44 -12.66 2.51
N SER A 231 19.25 -12.08 2.51
CA SER A 231 18.71 -11.41 3.70
C SER A 231 18.45 -12.38 4.86
N LEU A 232 17.94 -13.58 4.57
CA LEU A 232 17.63 -14.61 5.56
C LEU A 232 18.91 -15.21 6.15
N THR A 233 19.91 -15.49 5.30
CA THR A 233 21.21 -15.99 5.77
C THR A 233 21.91 -14.97 6.66
N LEU A 234 21.95 -13.69 6.27
CA LEU A 234 22.48 -12.61 7.11
C LEU A 234 21.79 -12.57 8.48
N LEU A 235 20.46 -12.69 8.50
CA LEU A 235 19.67 -12.75 9.73
C LEU A 235 20.05 -13.96 10.60
N MET A 236 20.21 -15.15 10.00
CA MET A 236 20.62 -16.37 10.72
C MET A 236 22.01 -16.25 11.33
N PHE A 237 22.93 -15.55 10.68
CA PHE A 237 24.27 -15.25 11.24
C PHE A 237 24.26 -14.12 12.27
N GLY A 238 23.09 -13.58 12.65
CA GLY A 238 22.94 -12.51 13.64
C GLY A 238 23.24 -11.11 13.10
N TYR A 239 23.45 -10.96 11.79
CA TYR A 239 23.57 -9.66 11.15
C TYR A 239 22.18 -9.07 10.86
N GLY A 240 22.04 -7.74 10.99
CA GLY A 240 20.77 -7.05 10.76
C GLY A 240 20.11 -6.47 12.01
N GLY A 241 20.73 -6.65 13.19
CA GLY A 241 20.40 -5.94 14.42
C GLY A 241 20.47 -4.41 14.26
N PHE A 242 20.05 -3.67 15.28
CA PHE A 242 20.17 -2.22 15.26
C PHE A 242 21.65 -1.82 15.28
N TRP A 243 22.05 -0.95 14.36
CA TRP A 243 23.43 -0.50 14.22
C TRP A 243 23.50 1.01 14.32
N VAL A 244 24.47 1.50 15.10
CA VAL A 244 24.79 2.91 15.27
C VAL A 244 26.29 3.09 15.00
N PRO A 245 26.72 4.14 14.27
CA PRO A 245 28.13 4.40 14.05
C PRO A 245 28.88 4.64 15.37
N GLU A 246 29.96 3.90 15.61
CA GLU A 246 30.78 4.04 16.81
C GLU A 246 31.37 5.44 16.98
N ALA A 247 31.67 6.14 15.89
CA ALA A 247 32.16 7.52 15.93
C ALA A 247 31.16 8.47 16.62
N LEU A 248 29.86 8.26 16.43
CA LEU A 248 28.82 9.08 17.05
C LEU A 248 28.55 8.66 18.50
N LEU A 249 28.71 7.38 18.82
CA LEU A 249 28.68 6.92 20.21
C LEU A 249 29.83 7.52 21.02
N ARG A 250 31.05 7.58 20.45
CA ARG A 250 32.21 8.21 21.09
C ARG A 250 32.09 9.72 21.24
N LEU A 251 31.36 10.39 20.34
CA LEU A 251 31.06 11.82 20.42
C LEU A 251 29.98 12.16 21.46
N ALA A 252 29.04 11.26 21.71
CA ALA A 252 27.95 11.47 22.66
C ALA A 252 28.22 10.89 24.06
N GLY A 253 29.10 9.90 24.17
CA GLY A 253 29.44 9.19 25.41
C GLY A 253 30.84 9.51 25.94
N GLY A 254 31.24 10.79 25.94
CA GLY A 254 32.45 11.22 26.65
C GLY A 254 32.44 10.78 28.11
#